data_AF-A0A724I160-F1
#
_entry.id   AF-A0A724I160-F1
#
_cell.length_a   1.000
_cell.length_b   1.000
_cell.length_c   1.000
_cell.angle_alpha   90.00
_cell.angle_beta   90.00
_cell.angle_gamma   90.00
#
_symmetry.space_group_name_H-M   'P 1'
#
loop_
_entity.id
_entity.type
_entity.pdbx_description
1 polymer ?
#
loop_
_entity_poly.entity_id
_entity_poly.type
_entity_poly.pdbx_seq_one_letter_code
_entity_poly.pdbx_strand_id
1 'polypeptide(L)' 'MHSVTGCQFQDNGNRRIWFFRDNSQVVELLAVPLKLRFNYYDASNRKVRNKGTQADMKKAIESFKKLRGIK' A
#
# COMPACT_ATOMS: atom_id res chain seq x y z
N MET A 1 11.82 8.68 1.79
CA MET A 1 10.57 9.20 1.17
C MET A 1 9.91 8.05 0.43
N HIS A 2 8.88 7.44 1.01
CA HIS A 2 8.15 6.35 0.35
C HIS A 2 7.30 6.95 -0.78
N SER A 3 7.67 6.71 -2.03
CA SER A 3 6.90 7.12 -3.21
C SER A 3 6.34 5.88 -3.89
N VAL A 4 5.03 5.88 -4.15
CA VAL A 4 4.37 4.80 -4.90
C VAL A 4 4.74 4.94 -6.38
N THR A 5 5.19 3.85 -6.98
CA THR A 5 5.54 3.76 -8.41
C THR A 5 4.41 3.16 -9.24
N GLY A 6 3.55 2.34 -8.63
CA GLY A 6 2.42 1.72 -9.32
C GLY A 6 1.44 0.99 -8.40
N CYS A 7 0.34 0.55 -8.99
CA CYS A 7 -0.70 -0.24 -8.34
C CYS A 7 -1.13 -1.37 -9.27
N GLN A 8 -1.18 -2.60 -8.75
CA GLN A 8 -1.77 -3.75 -9.43
C GLN A 8 -3.09 -4.12 -8.77
N PHE A 9 -4.14 -4.28 -9.58
CA PHE A 9 -5.45 -4.76 -9.14
C PHE A 9 -5.52 -6.28 -9.31
N GLN A 10 -5.96 -6.98 -8.27
CA GLN A 10 -6.16 -8.43 -8.22
C GLN A 10 -7.55 -8.72 -7.64
N ASP A 11 -8.00 -9.98 -7.76
CA ASP A 11 -9.25 -10.45 -7.17
C ASP A 11 -10.47 -9.58 -7.54
N ASN A 12 -10.59 -9.24 -8.82
CA ASN A 12 -11.63 -8.33 -9.35
C ASN A 12 -11.66 -6.95 -8.66
N GLY A 13 -10.49 -6.48 -8.20
CA GLY A 13 -10.33 -5.20 -7.52
C GLY A 13 -10.41 -5.28 -5.99
N ASN A 14 -10.75 -6.44 -5.41
CA ASN A 14 -10.80 -6.62 -3.95
C ASN A 14 -9.42 -6.63 -3.29
N ARG A 15 -8.36 -6.84 -4.08
CA ARG A 15 -6.98 -6.78 -3.64
C ARG A 15 -6.21 -5.79 -4.51
N ARG A 16 -5.46 -4.90 -3.86
CA ARG A 16 -4.55 -3.97 -4.54
C ARG A 16 -3.15 -4.13 -3.98
N ILE A 17 -2.16 -4.21 -4.86
CA ILE A 17 -0.75 -4.23 -4.47
C ILE A 17 -0.13 -2.90 -4.89
N TRP A 18 0.31 -2.13 -3.91
CA TRP A 18 0.98 -0.86 -4.09
C TRP A 18 2.48 -1.09 -4.07
N PHE A 19 3.16 -0.70 -5.15
CA PHE A 19 4.61 -0.83 -5.27
C PHE A 19 5.28 0.50 -4.97
N PHE A 20 6.40 0.44 -4.25
CA PHE A 20 7.19 1.60 -3.88
C PHE A 20 8.55 1.56 -4.55
N ARG A 21 9.20 2.72 -4.64
CA ARG A 21 10.51 2.88 -5.29
C ARG A 21 11.63 2.06 -4.64
N ASP A 22 11.53 1.81 -3.34
CA ASP A 22 12.49 1.03 -2.55
C ASP A 22 12.22 -0.48 -2.60
N ASN A 23 11.39 -0.95 -3.54
CA ASN A 23 10.90 -2.33 -3.65
C ASN A 23 10.05 -2.81 -2.46
N SER A 24 9.71 -1.93 -1.52
CA SER A 24 8.69 -2.24 -0.53
C SER A 24 7.31 -2.28 -1.18
N GLN A 25 6.36 -2.93 -0.50
CA GLN A 25 5.00 -3.08 -1.02
C GLN A 25 3.96 -3.00 0.09
N VAL A 26 2.75 -2.60 -0.30
CA VAL A 26 1.57 -2.67 0.58
C VAL A 26 0.46 -3.42 -0.13
N VAL A 27 -0.10 -4.41 0.55
CA VAL A 27 -1.30 -5.12 0.10
C VAL A 27 -2.51 -4.49 0.79
N GLU A 28 -3.41 -3.93 0.00
CA GLU A 28 -4.69 -3.39 0.43
C GLU A 28 -5.82 -4.38 0.10
N LEU A 29 -6.54 -4.83 1.11
CA LEU A 29 -7.67 -5.77 1.01
C LEU A 29 -8.99 -5.03 1.23
N LEU A 30 -9.75 -4.78 0.17
CA LEU A 30 -10.98 -3.98 0.25
C LEU A 30 -12.12 -4.71 0.98
N ALA A 31 -12.11 -6.05 0.97
CA ALA A 31 -13.14 -6.88 1.60
C ALA A 31 -13.08 -6.90 3.15
N VAL A 32 -12.01 -6.38 3.76
CA VAL A 32 -11.85 -6.40 5.23
C VAL A 32 -12.00 -4.99 5.84
N PRO A 33 -12.29 -4.90 7.17
CA PRO A 33 -12.39 -3.62 7.86
C PRO A 33 -11.13 -2.77 7.74
N LEU A 34 -11.29 -1.44 7.76
CA LEU A 34 -10.21 -0.47 7.51
C LEU A 34 -8.96 -0.70 8.37
N LYS A 35 -9.13 -1.12 9.64
CA LYS A 35 -8.03 -1.38 10.58
C LYS A 35 -7.13 -2.56 10.16
N LEU A 36 -7.66 -3.51 9.40
CA LEU A 36 -6.96 -4.72 8.94
C LEU A 36 -6.66 -4.69 7.43
N ARG A 37 -7.10 -3.65 6.73
CA ARG A 37 -7.08 -3.53 5.27
C ARG A 37 -5.66 -3.47 4.69
N PHE A 38 -4.70 -2.90 5.42
CA PHE A 38 -3.34 -2.70 4.91
C PHE A 38 -2.34 -3.65 5.56
N ASN A 39 -1.65 -4.41 4.73
CA ASN A 39 -0.50 -5.23 5.10
C ASN A 39 0.76 -4.64 4.47
N TYR A 40 1.75 -4.29 5.29
CA TYR A 40 2.94 -3.55 4.88
C TYR A 40 4.16 -4.47 4.88
N TYR A 41 4.94 -4.42 3.80
CA TYR A 41 6.11 -5.29 3.59
C TYR A 41 7.31 -4.46 3.15
N ASP A 42 8.49 -4.75 3.70
CA ASP A 42 9.75 -4.15 3.26
C ASP A 42 10.25 -4.81 1.96
N ALA A 43 11.38 -4.32 1.42
CA ALA A 43 12.01 -4.86 0.21
C ALA A 43 12.41 -6.34 0.31
N SER A 44 12.58 -6.86 1.53
CA SER A 44 12.88 -8.26 1.80
C SER A 44 11.62 -9.09 2.05
N ASN A 45 10.44 -8.55 1.74
CA ASN A 45 9.12 -9.17 1.96
C ASN A 45 8.82 -9.48 3.43
N ARG A 46 9.44 -8.78 4.38
CA ARG A 46 9.15 -8.91 5.81
C ARG A 46 8.07 -7.91 6.22
N LYS A 47 7.20 -8.29 7.16
CA LYS A 47 6.18 -7.38 7.67
C LYS A 47 6.82 -6.18 8.38
N VAL A 48 6.49 -4.98 7.91
CA VAL A 48 6.87 -3.74 8.58
C VAL A 48 6.03 -3.61 9.85
N ARG A 49 6.67 -3.60 11.03
CA ARG A 49 5.98 -3.41 12.33
C ARG A 49 6.01 -1.98 12.85
N ASN A 50 6.96 -1.17 12.38
CA ASN A 50 7.10 0.23 12.79
C ASN A 50 5.90 1.06 12.31
N LYS A 51 5.21 1.73 13.25
CA LYS A 51 3.99 2.50 12.96
C LYS A 51 4.22 3.79 12.19
N GLY A 52 5.37 4.44 12.37
CA GLY A 52 5.75 5.62 11.58
C GLY A 52 5.92 5.25 10.11
N THR A 53 6.68 4.18 9.83
CA THR A 53 6.85 3.65 8.46
C THR A 53 5.52 3.27 7.82
N GLN A 54 4.64 2.58 8.56
CA GLN A 54 3.29 2.25 8.06
C GLN A 54 2.49 3.51 7.70
N ALA A 55 2.52 4.55 8.54
CA ALA A 55 1.82 5.81 8.30
C ALA A 55 2.35 6.54 7.06
N ASP A 56 3.68 6.57 6.88
CA ASP A 56 4.31 7.19 5.71
C ASP A 56 3.94 6.47 4.41
N MET A 57 3.97 5.13 4.41
CA MET A 57 3.54 4.32 3.27
C MET A 57 2.06 4.56 2.93
N LYS A 58 1.18 4.61 3.94
CA LYS A 58 -0.25 4.90 3.76
C LYS A 58 -0.47 6.29 3.15
N LYS A 59 0.22 7.31 3.66
CA LYS A 59 0.13 8.69 3.16
C LYS A 59 0.57 8.81 1.70
N ALA A 60 1.60 8.06 1.32
CA ALA A 60 2.06 7.98 -0.07
C ALA A 60 1.01 7.34 -0.99
N ILE A 61 0.36 6.27 -0.53
CA ILE A 61 -0.76 5.63 -1.27
C ILE A 61 -1.93 6.59 -1.43
N GLU A 62 -2.33 7.29 -0.37
CA GLU A 62 -3.43 8.26 -0.42
C GLU A 62 -3.13 9.41 -1.38
N SER A 63 -1.90 9.92 -1.37
CA SER A 63 -1.44 10.96 -2.30
C SER A 63 -1.48 10.46 -3.75
N PHE A 64 -1.01 9.23 -4.01
CA PHE A 64 -1.03 8.61 -5.33
C PHE A 64 -2.45 8.37 -5.83
N LYS A 65 -3.36 7.87 -4.97
CA LYS A 65 -4.78 7.71 -5.28
C LYS A 65 -5.41 9.04 -5.71
N LYS A 66 -5.17 10.11 -4.94
CA LYS A 66 -5.67 11.46 -5.24
C LYS A 66 -5.18 11.96 -6.60
N LEU A 67 -3.90 11.79 -6.91
CA LEU A 67 -3.31 12.23 -8.18
C LEU A 67 -3.82 11.43 -9.39
N ARG A 68 -4.20 10.17 -9.22
CA ARG A 68 -4.62 9.26 -10.30
C ARG A 68 -6.13 9.04 -10.36
N GLY A 69 -6.92 9.68 -9.49
CA GLY A 69 -8.37 9.50 -9.43
C GLY A 69 -8.82 8.09 -9.00
N ILE A 70 -7.96 7.33 -8.30
CA ILE A 70 -8.26 5.98 -7.85
C ILE A 70 -9.11 6.07 -6.58
N LYS A 71 -10.35 5.55 -6.63
CA LYS A 71 -11.27 5.45 -5.49
C LYS A 71 -10.95 4.25 -4.59
#